data_AF-A0A2N0MJC9-F1
#
_entry.id   AF-A0A2N0MJC9-F1
#
_cell.length_a   1.000
_cell.length_b   1.000
_cell.length_c   1.000
_cell.angle_alpha   90.00
_cell.angle_beta   90.00
_cell.angle_gamma   90.00
#
_symmetry.space_group_name_H-M   'P 1'
#
loop_
_entity.id
_entity.type
_entity.pdbx_description
1 polymer ?
#
loop_
_entity_poly.entity_id
_entity_poly.type
_entity_poly.pdbx_seq_one_letter_code
_entity_poly.pdbx_strand_id
1 'polypeptide(L)'
;MGFHALWFTETLFSQAQAIQRRTSPGWTFLGPGDGVSALAAASAATSRIRLGAAMFGNSDSILSFAEETANLDIVSHGRLSVGLSQHRWPEEGISEGRRPRIGVRFNETITLLKRLWSEDEVSFKGSHHHLEKASIDVRPVQEGGIPLFVAGVTSAAVNLAATLADGWVHPSGGIPYGAARGCDYVRQCAARAGRDPDSLELGKIIYLSIDNSRFRAKARARERIAPLLQSFYGGYDVDNWCAFGKPAECAAFIQGFLDAGITTVMLCLVPADVEHLERLHHEVLPLLR
;
A
#
# COMPACT_ATOMS: atom_id res chain seq x y z
N MET A 1 7.89 14.74 -14.31
CA MET A 1 6.51 14.71 -13.77
C MET A 1 6.41 14.82 -12.23
N GLY A 2 7.52 14.90 -11.47
CA GLY A 2 7.46 15.24 -10.04
C GLY A 2 6.95 14.13 -9.09
N PHE A 3 6.71 12.91 -9.60
CA PHE A 3 6.37 11.75 -8.76
C PHE A 3 7.64 11.12 -8.19
N HIS A 4 7.58 10.77 -6.90
CA HIS A 4 8.73 10.23 -6.15
C HIS A 4 8.65 8.72 -5.95
N ALA A 5 7.48 8.11 -6.19
CA ALA A 5 7.26 6.67 -6.02
C ALA A 5 6.26 6.12 -7.04
N LEU A 6 6.46 4.86 -7.44
CA LEU A 6 5.49 4.04 -8.16
C LEU A 6 5.07 2.88 -7.25
N TRP A 7 3.78 2.80 -6.92
CA TRP A 7 3.23 1.72 -6.09
C TRP A 7 2.44 0.73 -6.94
N PHE A 8 2.76 -0.55 -6.82
CA PHE A 8 2.01 -1.65 -7.43
C PHE A 8 1.16 -2.34 -6.36
N THR A 9 -0.11 -2.60 -6.66
CA THR A 9 -1.00 -3.34 -5.77
C THR A 9 -1.29 -4.71 -6.36
N GLU A 10 -0.92 -5.77 -5.65
CA GLU A 10 -1.21 -7.12 -6.10
C GLU A 10 -2.70 -7.42 -5.97
N THR A 11 -3.32 -7.96 -7.01
CA THR A 11 -4.71 -8.43 -6.92
C THR A 11 -4.72 -9.91 -7.22
N LEU A 12 -4.55 -10.75 -6.19
CA LEU A 12 -4.57 -12.20 -6.34
C LEU A 12 -5.97 -12.72 -6.72
N PHE A 13 -5.98 -13.83 -7.47
CA PHE A 13 -7.12 -14.50 -8.11
C PHE A 13 -8.46 -14.29 -7.41
N SER A 14 -9.34 -13.48 -8.02
CA SER A 14 -10.68 -13.20 -7.50
C SER A 14 -11.59 -12.59 -8.57
N GLN A 15 -12.91 -12.52 -8.31
CA GLN A 15 -13.85 -11.78 -9.16
C GLN A 15 -13.41 -10.33 -9.45
N ALA A 16 -12.63 -9.71 -8.55
CA ALA A 16 -12.03 -8.40 -8.75
C ALA A 16 -11.10 -8.34 -9.98
N GLN A 17 -10.41 -9.44 -10.35
CA GLN A 17 -9.58 -9.47 -11.57
C GLN A 17 -10.44 -9.43 -12.85
N ALA A 18 -11.57 -10.14 -12.87
CA ALA A 18 -12.49 -10.12 -14.00
C ALA A 18 -13.15 -8.73 -14.15
N ILE A 19 -13.46 -8.08 -13.03
CA ILE A 19 -13.96 -6.70 -13.00
C ILE A 19 -12.86 -5.73 -13.45
N GLN A 20 -11.63 -5.85 -12.94
CA GLN A 20 -10.49 -5.01 -13.30
C GLN A 20 -10.15 -5.10 -14.80
N ARG A 21 -10.18 -6.32 -15.38
CA ARG A 21 -10.01 -6.51 -16.84
C ARG A 21 -11.10 -5.83 -17.66
N ARG A 22 -12.33 -5.78 -17.14
CA ARG A 22 -13.46 -5.11 -17.81
C ARG A 22 -13.42 -3.59 -17.66
N THR A 23 -13.03 -3.07 -16.50
CA THR A 23 -13.06 -1.63 -16.19
C THR A 23 -11.76 -0.89 -16.51
N SER A 24 -10.64 -1.61 -16.67
CA SER A 24 -9.29 -1.05 -16.90
C SER A 24 -8.46 -1.89 -17.90
N PRO A 25 -8.86 -2.00 -19.18
CA PRO A 25 -8.26 -2.92 -20.16
C PRO A 25 -6.75 -2.69 -20.45
N GLY A 26 -6.23 -1.48 -20.23
CA GLY A 26 -4.81 -1.14 -20.44
C GLY A 26 -3.81 -1.76 -19.44
N TRP A 27 -4.29 -2.43 -18.39
CA TRP A 27 -3.44 -3.05 -17.35
C TRP A 27 -3.07 -4.51 -17.62
N THR A 28 -3.37 -5.02 -18.82
CA THR A 28 -3.29 -6.45 -19.16
C THR A 28 -1.97 -6.82 -19.87
N PHE A 29 -0.82 -6.32 -19.42
CA PHE A 29 0.49 -6.70 -19.98
C PHE A 29 1.28 -7.70 -19.12
N LEU A 30 0.99 -7.76 -17.82
CA LEU A 30 1.48 -8.78 -16.89
C LEU A 30 0.27 -9.24 -16.07
N GLY A 31 0.20 -10.53 -15.70
CA GLY A 31 -0.91 -11.00 -14.85
C GLY A 31 -1.02 -10.12 -13.59
N PRO A 32 -2.21 -9.70 -13.16
CA PRO A 32 -2.41 -8.77 -12.02
C PRO A 32 -1.97 -9.33 -10.65
N GLY A 33 -1.24 -10.45 -10.61
CA GLY A 33 -0.80 -11.16 -9.43
C GLY A 33 0.71 -11.30 -9.25
N ASP A 34 1.55 -10.74 -10.13
CA ASP A 34 3.00 -10.75 -9.94
C ASP A 34 3.54 -9.31 -9.85
N GLY A 35 3.41 -8.72 -8.66
CA GLY A 35 3.90 -7.37 -8.39
C GLY A 35 5.42 -7.29 -8.40
N VAL A 36 6.10 -8.38 -8.04
CA VAL A 36 7.57 -8.45 -7.99
C VAL A 36 8.15 -8.31 -9.40
N SER A 37 7.66 -9.07 -10.38
CA SER A 37 8.15 -8.96 -11.76
C SER A 37 7.85 -7.60 -12.40
N ALA A 38 6.67 -7.03 -12.13
CA ALA A 38 6.34 -5.69 -12.63
C ALA A 38 7.27 -4.61 -12.04
N LEU A 39 7.59 -4.71 -10.74
CA LEU A 39 8.52 -3.80 -10.08
C LEU A 39 9.97 -4.04 -10.50
N ALA A 40 10.37 -5.27 -10.83
CA ALA A 40 11.67 -5.57 -11.41
C ALA A 40 11.83 -4.94 -12.80
N ALA A 41 10.80 -5.00 -13.65
CA ALA A 41 10.80 -4.30 -14.93
C ALA A 41 10.87 -2.77 -14.73
N ALA A 42 10.10 -2.24 -13.78
CA ALA A 42 10.13 -0.81 -13.45
C ALA A 42 11.49 -0.38 -12.87
N SER A 43 12.17 -1.25 -12.10
CA SER A 43 13.47 -0.96 -11.53
C SER A 43 14.55 -0.85 -12.60
N ALA A 44 14.50 -1.70 -13.64
CA ALA A 44 15.39 -1.59 -14.79
C ALA A 44 15.10 -0.35 -15.66
N ALA A 45 13.83 0.05 -15.77
CA ALA A 45 13.42 1.21 -16.58
C ALA A 45 13.61 2.56 -15.88
N THR A 46 13.98 2.59 -14.59
CA THR A 46 14.02 3.82 -13.79
C THR A 46 15.21 3.86 -12.84
N SER A 47 15.75 5.04 -12.55
CA SER A 47 16.95 5.18 -11.70
C SER A 47 16.74 5.96 -10.40
N ARG A 48 15.59 6.61 -10.22
CA ARG A 48 15.35 7.51 -9.06
C ARG A 48 14.08 7.25 -8.27
N ILE A 49 13.01 6.83 -8.93
CA ILE A 49 11.70 6.69 -8.26
C ILE A 49 11.74 5.54 -7.25
N ARG A 50 11.14 5.73 -6.07
CA ARG A 50 10.88 4.64 -5.13
C ARG A 50 9.90 3.64 -5.77
N LEU A 51 10.06 2.37 -5.42
CA LEU A 51 9.23 1.27 -5.91
C LEU A 51 8.49 0.69 -4.71
N GLY A 52 7.17 0.83 -4.72
CA GLY A 52 6.31 0.37 -3.64
C GLY A 52 5.58 -0.91 -4.01
N ALA A 53 5.74 -1.96 -3.22
CA ALA A 53 5.01 -3.21 -3.38
C ALA A 53 3.91 -3.29 -2.32
N ALA A 54 2.65 -3.03 -2.68
CA ALA A 54 1.51 -3.30 -1.80
C ALA A 54 1.15 -4.79 -1.92
N MET A 55 1.81 -5.58 -1.07
CA MET A 55 1.72 -7.02 -1.03
C MET A 55 0.71 -7.46 0.03
N PHE A 56 -0.13 -8.41 -0.35
CA PHE A 56 -1.02 -9.09 0.59
C PHE A 56 -0.21 -10.28 1.11
N GLY A 57 -0.04 -10.40 2.43
CA GLY A 57 0.92 -11.30 3.09
C GLY A 57 0.67 -12.81 2.89
N ASN A 58 0.54 -13.24 1.65
CA ASN A 58 0.19 -14.56 1.19
C ASN A 58 1.27 -15.12 0.25
N SER A 59 2.53 -14.87 0.59
CA SER A 59 3.58 -15.77 0.18
C SER A 59 3.38 -17.08 0.94
N ASP A 60 3.22 -18.19 0.23
CA ASP A 60 3.12 -19.52 0.85
C ASP A 60 4.33 -19.84 1.75
N SER A 61 5.43 -19.11 1.58
CA SER A 61 6.61 -19.11 2.44
C SER A 61 7.07 -17.70 2.78
N ILE A 62 7.25 -17.40 4.07
CA ILE A 62 7.82 -16.13 4.55
C ILE A 62 9.28 -15.95 4.10
N LEU A 63 10.01 -17.06 3.93
CA LEU A 63 11.40 -17.04 3.47
C LEU A 63 11.48 -16.63 2.00
N SER A 64 10.64 -17.21 1.14
CA SER A 64 10.59 -16.84 -0.28
C SER A 64 10.27 -15.35 -0.46
N PHE A 65 9.33 -14.84 0.32
CA PHE A 65 9.01 -13.41 0.28
C PHE A 65 10.14 -12.51 0.75
N ALA A 66 10.82 -12.88 1.85
CA ALA A 66 11.97 -12.14 2.34
C ALA A 66 13.11 -12.12 1.30
N GLU A 67 13.36 -13.26 0.66
CA GLU A 67 14.35 -13.44 -0.40
C GLU A 67 14.00 -12.64 -1.68
N GLU A 68 12.77 -12.74 -2.16
CA GLU A 68 12.29 -12.04 -3.36
C GLU A 68 12.37 -10.51 -3.19
N THR A 69 11.95 -10.03 -2.02
CA THR A 69 12.01 -8.60 -1.71
C THR A 69 13.44 -8.11 -1.51
N ALA A 70 14.32 -8.90 -0.89
CA ALA A 70 15.75 -8.58 -0.80
C ALA A 70 16.42 -8.50 -2.18
N ASN A 71 16.14 -9.46 -3.07
CA ASN A 71 16.62 -9.43 -4.45
C ASN A 71 16.11 -8.21 -5.21
N LEU A 72 14.82 -7.89 -5.10
CA LEU A 72 14.25 -6.71 -5.74
C LEU A 72 14.84 -5.40 -5.17
N ASP A 73 15.15 -5.37 -3.87
CA ASP A 73 15.85 -4.24 -3.26
C ASP A 73 17.24 -4.04 -3.85
N ILE A 74 18.03 -5.11 -3.96
CA ILE A 74 19.36 -5.10 -4.60
C ILE A 74 19.27 -4.61 -6.04
N VAL A 75 18.41 -5.22 -6.86
CA VAL A 75 18.25 -4.88 -8.28
C VAL A 75 17.72 -3.46 -8.47
N SER A 76 16.91 -2.98 -7.53
CA SER A 76 16.42 -1.59 -7.54
C SER A 76 17.41 -0.59 -6.94
N HIS A 77 18.58 -1.02 -6.44
CA HIS A 77 19.54 -0.19 -5.74
C HIS A 77 18.95 0.55 -4.53
N GLY A 78 18.21 -0.19 -3.69
CA GLY A 78 17.70 0.35 -2.43
C GLY A 78 16.48 1.25 -2.57
N ARG A 79 15.69 1.08 -3.63
CA ARG A 79 14.50 1.91 -3.89
C ARG A 79 13.21 1.25 -3.47
N LEU A 80 13.25 0.01 -2.96
CA LEU A 80 12.06 -0.76 -2.63
C LEU A 80 11.43 -0.27 -1.31
N SER A 81 10.10 -0.32 -1.25
CA SER A 81 9.30 -0.19 -0.04
C SER A 81 8.20 -1.25 -0.08
N VAL A 82 7.91 -1.89 1.05
CA VAL A 82 6.95 -3.00 1.15
C VAL A 82 5.74 -2.55 1.96
N GLY A 83 4.56 -2.52 1.34
CA GLY A 83 3.29 -2.31 2.01
C GLY A 83 2.61 -3.63 2.32
N LEU A 84 2.13 -3.79 3.55
CA LEU A 84 1.36 -4.97 3.97
C LEU A 84 -0.02 -4.57 4.49
N SER A 85 -1.03 -5.42 4.29
CA SER A 85 -2.39 -5.21 4.81
C SER A 85 -3.02 -6.47 5.39
N GLN A 86 -3.95 -6.30 6.35
CA GLN A 86 -4.63 -7.41 7.03
C GLN A 86 -5.76 -8.05 6.22
N HIS A 87 -6.18 -7.44 5.11
CA HIS A 87 -7.52 -7.63 4.51
C HIS A 87 -7.70 -8.94 3.74
N ARG A 88 -6.65 -9.76 3.57
CA ARG A 88 -6.72 -10.86 2.59
C ARG A 88 -5.84 -12.07 2.87
N TRP A 89 -5.74 -12.49 4.13
CA TRP A 89 -5.37 -13.88 4.36
C TRP A 89 -6.55 -14.77 3.96
N PRO A 90 -6.35 -15.75 3.07
CA PRO A 90 -7.38 -16.74 2.79
C PRO A 90 -7.83 -17.35 4.12
N GLU A 91 -9.14 -17.46 4.33
CA GLU A 91 -9.70 -18.30 5.39
C GLU A 91 -9.55 -19.80 5.07
N GLU A 92 -8.73 -20.15 4.08
CA GLU A 92 -8.61 -21.49 3.56
C GLU A 92 -7.80 -22.37 4.51
N GLY A 93 -8.49 -23.33 5.14
CA GLY A 93 -7.88 -24.56 5.65
C GLY A 93 -7.60 -24.67 7.16
N ILE A 94 -7.96 -23.70 8.00
CA ILE A 94 -7.74 -23.79 9.46
C ILE A 94 -9.09 -23.83 10.21
N SER A 95 -9.37 -24.96 10.84
CA SER A 95 -10.53 -25.19 11.70
C SER A 95 -10.61 -24.15 12.82
N GLU A 96 -11.84 -23.77 13.20
CA GLU A 96 -12.18 -22.64 14.09
C GLU A 96 -11.47 -22.63 15.47
N GLY A 97 -10.82 -23.72 15.88
CA GLY A 97 -10.16 -23.85 17.18
C GLY A 97 -8.69 -23.47 17.28
N ARG A 98 -7.98 -23.16 16.17
CA ARG A 98 -6.52 -22.87 16.17
C ARG A 98 -6.10 -21.52 15.61
N ARG A 99 -7.04 -20.63 15.29
CA ARG A 99 -6.71 -19.35 14.63
C ARG A 99 -5.97 -18.41 15.58
N PRO A 100 -4.71 -18.03 15.31
CA PRO A 100 -4.13 -16.84 15.93
C PRO A 100 -5.01 -15.65 15.53
N ARG A 101 -5.23 -14.70 16.43
CA ARG A 101 -5.90 -13.44 16.06
C ARG A 101 -5.10 -12.84 14.90
N ILE A 102 -5.77 -12.35 13.85
CA ILE A 102 -5.15 -11.79 12.63
C ILE A 102 -4.01 -10.82 12.95
N GLY A 103 -4.15 -10.01 14.01
CA GLY A 103 -3.10 -9.12 14.49
C GLY A 103 -1.83 -9.82 14.98
N VAL A 104 -1.92 -11.00 15.59
CA VAL A 104 -0.78 -11.81 16.04
C VAL A 104 0.01 -12.33 14.84
N ARG A 105 -0.66 -12.98 13.87
CA ARG A 105 -0.02 -13.42 12.63
C ARG A 105 0.72 -12.27 11.95
N PHE A 106 0.07 -11.10 11.87
CA PHE A 106 0.66 -9.95 11.21
C PHE A 106 1.88 -9.38 11.93
N ASN A 107 1.79 -9.30 13.27
CA ASN A 107 2.91 -8.93 14.12
C ASN A 107 4.12 -9.85 13.91
N GLU A 108 3.89 -11.18 13.93
CA GLU A 108 4.93 -12.17 13.70
C GLU A 108 5.54 -12.03 12.29
N THR A 109 4.72 -11.81 11.26
CA THR A 109 5.20 -11.56 9.88
C THR A 109 6.12 -10.33 9.79
N ILE A 110 5.70 -9.18 10.31
CA ILE A 110 6.51 -7.95 10.25
C ILE A 110 7.82 -8.14 11.01
N THR A 111 7.74 -8.75 12.20
CA THR A 111 8.92 -9.05 13.02
C THR A 111 9.90 -9.94 12.25
N LEU A 112 9.40 -11.03 11.65
CA LEU A 112 10.23 -11.97 10.91
C LEU A 112 10.88 -11.34 9.69
N LEU A 113 10.16 -10.51 8.92
CA LEU A 113 10.75 -9.86 7.75
C LEU A 113 11.91 -8.95 8.13
N LYS A 114 11.72 -8.12 9.15
CA LYS A 114 12.79 -7.23 9.65
C LYS A 114 14.01 -8.05 10.09
N ARG A 115 13.79 -9.15 10.83
CA ARG A 115 14.88 -10.04 11.27
C ARG A 115 15.58 -10.75 10.12
N LEU A 116 14.83 -11.32 9.18
CA LEU A 116 15.38 -12.03 8.01
C LEU A 116 16.23 -11.09 7.14
N TRP A 117 15.85 -9.83 7.02
CA TRP A 117 16.61 -8.83 6.27
C TRP A 117 17.88 -8.34 6.98
N SER A 118 17.98 -8.49 8.31
CA SER A 118 19.07 -7.90 9.10
C SER A 118 20.00 -8.91 9.79
N GLU A 119 19.53 -10.11 10.10
CA GLU A 119 20.27 -11.13 10.87
C GLU A 119 20.89 -12.20 9.95
N ASP A 120 21.97 -12.87 10.38
CA ASP A 120 22.58 -13.99 9.61
C ASP A 120 21.71 -15.24 9.66
N GLU A 121 21.08 -15.47 10.82
CA GLU A 121 20.29 -16.64 11.09
C GLU A 121 19.16 -16.26 12.05
N VAL A 122 17.93 -16.65 11.73
CA VAL A 122 16.71 -16.35 12.46
C VAL A 122 16.08 -17.64 12.96
N SER A 123 16.00 -17.78 14.27
CA SER A 123 15.11 -18.73 14.93
C SER A 123 13.91 -17.98 15.53
N PHE A 124 12.71 -18.50 15.32
CA PHE A 124 11.47 -17.88 15.77
C PHE A 124 10.42 -18.94 16.10
N LYS A 125 9.85 -18.86 17.31
CA LYS A 125 8.80 -19.76 17.77
C LYS A 125 7.55 -18.96 18.10
N GLY A 126 6.80 -18.61 17.07
CA GLY A 126 5.52 -17.93 17.17
C GLY A 126 4.34 -18.90 17.24
N SER A 127 3.15 -18.31 17.34
CA SER A 127 1.87 -19.03 17.24
C SER A 127 1.49 -19.33 15.79
N HIS A 128 1.99 -18.54 14.83
CA HIS A 128 1.72 -18.70 13.41
C HIS A 128 2.98 -19.14 12.65
N HIS A 129 4.12 -18.50 12.90
CA HIS A 129 5.37 -18.83 12.22
C HIS A 129 6.31 -19.62 13.13
N HIS A 130 6.96 -20.63 12.55
CA HIS A 130 8.02 -21.39 13.20
C HIS A 130 9.21 -21.49 12.26
N LEU A 131 10.34 -20.90 12.65
CA LEU A 131 11.61 -20.99 11.94
C LEU A 131 12.67 -21.50 12.90
N GLU A 132 13.49 -22.43 12.45
CA GLU A 132 14.65 -22.93 13.15
C GLU A 132 15.87 -22.68 12.28
N LYS A 133 16.79 -21.85 12.77
CA LYS A 133 18.05 -21.52 12.09
C LYS A 133 17.89 -21.15 10.62
N ALA A 134 16.87 -20.36 10.30
CA ALA A 134 16.57 -19.99 8.93
C ALA A 134 17.37 -18.76 8.50
N SER A 135 17.78 -18.71 7.24
CA SER A 135 18.43 -17.55 6.64
C SER A 135 17.86 -17.29 5.24
N ILE A 136 18.14 -16.11 4.71
CA ILE A 136 17.96 -15.78 3.28
C ILE A 136 19.36 -15.64 2.66
N ASP A 137 19.50 -15.97 1.38
CA ASP A 137 20.80 -16.04 0.70
C ASP A 137 21.39 -14.64 0.47
N VAL A 138 20.53 -13.64 0.28
CA VAL A 138 20.94 -12.25 0.09
C VAL A 138 20.23 -11.29 1.04
N ARG A 139 20.93 -10.21 1.39
CA ARG A 139 20.37 -9.12 2.18
C ARG A 139 20.01 -7.91 1.33
N PRO A 140 18.98 -7.14 1.72
CA PRO A 140 18.73 -5.84 1.15
C PRO A 140 19.96 -4.93 1.22
N VAL A 141 20.09 -4.01 0.27
CA VAL A 141 21.17 -3.01 0.25
C VAL A 141 20.87 -1.82 1.16
N GLN A 142 19.59 -1.62 1.53
CA GLN A 142 19.18 -0.57 2.47
C GLN A 142 19.63 -0.90 3.90
N GLU A 143 20.33 0.04 4.53
CA GLU A 143 20.71 -0.06 5.94
C GLU A 143 19.46 -0.07 6.83
N GLY A 144 19.36 -1.05 7.73
CA GLY A 144 18.17 -1.25 8.58
C GLY A 144 17.05 -2.07 7.92
N GLY A 145 17.24 -2.54 6.68
CA GLY A 145 16.29 -3.35 5.93
C GLY A 145 15.36 -2.53 5.03
N ILE A 146 14.43 -3.21 4.36
CA ILE A 146 13.51 -2.58 3.41
C ILE A 146 12.41 -1.82 4.18
N PRO A 147 12.14 -0.54 3.87
CA PRO A 147 11.06 0.23 4.48
C PRO A 147 9.71 -0.47 4.38
N LEU A 148 9.05 -0.68 5.51
CA LEU A 148 7.80 -1.42 5.63
C LEU A 148 6.64 -0.50 6.02
N PHE A 149 5.51 -0.62 5.32
CA PHE A 149 4.30 0.15 5.54
C PHE A 149 3.16 -0.79 5.95
N VAL A 150 2.34 -0.36 6.89
CA VAL A 150 1.13 -1.10 7.29
C VAL A 150 -0.12 -0.31 6.89
N ALA A 151 -0.95 -0.92 6.06
CA ALA A 151 -2.24 -0.36 5.66
C ALA A 151 -3.38 -0.91 6.52
N GLY A 152 -4.24 -0.01 7.02
CA GLY A 152 -5.45 -0.38 7.76
C GLY A 152 -5.92 0.66 8.76
N VAL A 153 -7.21 0.59 9.15
CA VAL A 153 -7.83 1.54 10.11
C VAL A 153 -8.22 0.91 11.44
N THR A 154 -8.02 -0.41 11.60
CA THR A 154 -8.29 -1.07 12.88
C THR A 154 -7.25 -0.63 13.91
N SER A 155 -7.63 -0.56 15.19
CA SER A 155 -6.67 -0.20 16.25
C SER A 155 -5.46 -1.13 16.29
N ALA A 156 -5.65 -2.41 15.96
CA ALA A 156 -4.56 -3.37 15.84
C ALA A 156 -3.60 -3.04 14.68
N ALA A 157 -4.12 -2.72 13.48
CA ALA A 157 -3.28 -2.35 12.35
C ALA A 157 -2.52 -1.03 12.60
N VAL A 158 -3.20 -0.03 13.15
CA VAL A 158 -2.57 1.26 13.49
C VAL A 158 -1.48 1.07 14.55
N ASN A 159 -1.74 0.28 15.59
CA ASN A 159 -0.73 0.00 16.61
C ASN A 159 0.49 -0.72 16.01
N LEU A 160 0.28 -1.72 15.15
CA LEU A 160 1.39 -2.41 14.48
C LEU A 160 2.20 -1.48 13.57
N ALA A 161 1.53 -0.59 12.83
CA ALA A 161 2.20 0.41 12.02
C ALA A 161 3.09 1.31 12.90
N ALA A 162 2.51 1.82 13.99
CA ALA A 162 3.17 2.74 14.90
C ALA A 162 4.36 2.11 15.64
N THR A 163 4.30 0.81 15.98
CA THR A 163 5.34 0.18 16.80
C THR A 163 6.38 -0.62 16.01
N LEU A 164 6.02 -1.18 14.84
CA LEU A 164 6.89 -2.09 14.09
C LEU A 164 7.20 -1.65 12.66
N ALA A 165 6.41 -0.77 12.07
CA ALA A 165 6.58 -0.35 10.67
C ALA A 165 7.31 1.00 10.56
N ASP A 166 7.64 1.36 9.34
CA ASP A 166 8.29 2.64 8.97
C ASP A 166 7.25 3.64 8.46
N GLY A 167 6.03 3.16 8.15
CA GLY A 167 4.90 4.00 7.85
C GLY A 167 3.54 3.34 8.06
N TRP A 168 2.51 4.19 8.11
CA TRP A 168 1.11 3.78 8.15
C TRP A 168 0.41 4.28 6.90
N VAL A 169 -0.46 3.46 6.31
CA VAL A 169 -1.25 3.84 5.13
C VAL A 169 -2.75 3.82 5.46
N HIS A 170 -3.38 4.99 5.37
CA HIS A 170 -4.82 5.10 5.38
C HIS A 170 -5.38 4.56 4.04
N PRO A 171 -6.28 3.55 4.06
CA PRO A 171 -6.81 2.93 2.86
C PRO A 171 -7.72 3.86 2.06
N SER A 172 -8.24 3.39 0.92
CA SER A 172 -8.94 4.18 -0.09
C SER A 172 -10.27 4.81 0.34
N GLY A 173 -10.85 4.38 1.47
CA GLY A 173 -12.05 5.01 2.06
C GLY A 173 -11.74 6.21 2.96
N GLY A 174 -12.80 6.87 3.44
CA GLY A 174 -12.71 7.96 4.43
C GLY A 174 -12.49 9.36 3.83
N ILE A 175 -12.75 10.36 4.67
CA ILE A 175 -12.61 11.79 4.39
C ILE A 175 -11.40 12.37 5.15
N PRO A 176 -10.89 13.56 4.78
CA PRO A 176 -9.75 14.20 5.46
C PRO A 176 -9.83 14.20 6.99
N TYR A 177 -11.00 14.50 7.56
CA TYR A 177 -11.20 14.50 9.01
C TYR A 177 -10.99 13.12 9.66
N GLY A 178 -11.38 12.04 8.97
CA GLY A 178 -11.13 10.68 9.43
C GLY A 178 -9.63 10.33 9.41
N ALA A 179 -8.92 10.81 8.39
CA ALA A 179 -7.48 10.63 8.28
C ALA A 179 -6.72 11.39 9.37
N ALA A 180 -7.13 12.62 9.74
CA ALA A 180 -6.53 13.39 10.83
C ALA A 180 -6.54 12.60 12.15
N ARG A 181 -7.71 12.06 12.53
CA ARG A 181 -7.83 11.20 13.72
C ARG A 181 -6.93 9.96 13.65
N GLY A 182 -6.79 9.36 12.47
CA GLY A 182 -5.88 8.25 12.25
C GLY A 182 -4.42 8.63 12.43
N CYS A 183 -3.99 9.77 11.87
CA CYS A 183 -2.64 10.31 12.02
C CYS A 183 -2.31 10.57 13.50
N ASP A 184 -3.21 11.23 14.23
CA ASP A 184 -3.04 11.49 15.66
C ASP A 184 -2.91 10.18 16.45
N TYR A 185 -3.73 9.18 16.12
CA TYR A 185 -3.72 7.90 16.80
C TYR A 185 -2.43 7.11 16.53
N VAL A 186 -1.93 7.10 15.29
CA VAL A 186 -0.63 6.51 14.93
C VAL A 186 0.49 7.18 15.72
N ARG A 187 0.56 8.52 15.73
CA ARG A 187 1.57 9.28 16.46
C ARG A 187 1.54 9.00 17.97
N GLN A 188 0.35 8.94 18.56
CA GLN A 188 0.18 8.60 19.97
C GLN A 188 0.64 7.17 20.29
N CYS A 189 0.32 6.19 19.44
CA CYS A 189 0.81 4.83 19.59
C CYS A 189 2.33 4.75 19.50
N ALA A 190 2.95 5.49 18.57
CA ALA A 190 4.40 5.54 18.40
C ALA A 190 5.09 6.12 19.65
N ALA A 191 4.58 7.26 20.15
CA ALA A 191 5.08 7.90 21.36
C ALA A 191 4.98 6.99 22.59
N ARG A 192 3.84 6.30 22.76
CA ARG A 192 3.65 5.33 23.87
C ARG A 192 4.61 4.14 23.79
N ALA A 193 5.04 3.78 22.60
CA ALA A 193 6.04 2.74 22.37
C ALA A 193 7.49 3.26 22.43
N GLY A 194 7.70 4.54 22.75
CA GLY A 194 9.03 5.15 22.84
C GLY A 194 9.70 5.42 21.50
N ARG A 195 8.94 5.44 20.39
CA ARG A 195 9.43 5.83 19.06
C ARG A 195 9.14 7.30 18.79
N ASP A 196 9.98 7.92 17.98
CA ASP A 196 9.72 9.25 17.44
C ASP A 196 8.49 9.20 16.51
N PRO A 197 7.40 9.91 16.83
CA PRO A 197 6.20 9.91 15.98
C PRO A 197 6.44 10.48 14.58
N ASP A 198 7.42 11.36 14.42
CA ASP A 198 7.72 12.02 13.14
C ASP A 198 8.66 11.19 12.25
N SER A 199 9.18 10.07 12.77
CA SER A 199 9.92 9.10 11.95
C SER A 199 9.00 8.26 11.05
N LEU A 200 7.68 8.36 11.22
CA LEU A 200 6.70 7.55 10.48
C LEU A 200 6.20 8.27 9.24
N GLU A 201 6.28 7.61 8.09
CA GLU A 201 5.65 8.09 6.87
C GLU A 201 4.14 7.78 6.91
N LEU A 202 3.29 8.81 6.82
CA LEU A 202 1.84 8.69 6.88
C LEU A 202 1.24 8.79 5.47
N GLY A 203 0.88 7.63 4.91
CA GLY A 203 0.37 7.46 3.57
C GLY A 203 -1.16 7.52 3.45
N LYS A 204 -1.68 7.94 2.30
CA LYS A 204 -3.11 7.88 1.95
C LYS A 204 -3.31 7.44 0.50
N ILE A 205 -4.15 6.42 0.28
CA ILE A 205 -4.57 6.01 -1.06
C ILE A 205 -5.80 6.83 -1.49
N ILE A 206 -5.75 7.46 -2.66
CA ILE A 206 -6.84 8.27 -3.23
C ILE A 206 -7.07 7.87 -4.68
N TYR A 207 -8.31 7.55 -5.04
CA TYR A 207 -8.70 7.43 -6.44
C TYR A 207 -8.99 8.82 -7.02
N LEU A 208 -8.54 9.05 -8.24
CA LEU A 208 -8.52 10.38 -8.85
C LEU A 208 -9.11 10.36 -10.26
N SER A 209 -10.22 11.09 -10.48
CA SER A 209 -10.86 11.27 -11.78
C SER A 209 -10.99 12.75 -12.16
N ILE A 210 -10.04 13.26 -12.94
CA ILE A 210 -9.96 14.66 -13.37
C ILE A 210 -10.79 14.87 -14.65
N ASP A 211 -11.75 15.78 -14.65
CA ASP A 211 -12.52 16.16 -15.84
C ASP A 211 -13.06 17.59 -15.68
N ASN A 212 -13.11 18.36 -16.76
CA ASN A 212 -13.74 19.69 -16.76
C ASN A 212 -15.24 19.63 -16.45
N SER A 213 -15.88 18.47 -16.66
CA SER A 213 -17.24 18.17 -16.22
C SER A 213 -17.24 17.27 -14.98
N ARG A 214 -17.68 17.83 -13.84
CA ARG A 214 -17.89 17.08 -12.60
C ARG A 214 -18.80 15.87 -12.79
N PHE A 215 -19.82 15.98 -13.66
CA PHE A 215 -20.71 14.86 -13.98
C PHE A 215 -19.97 13.70 -14.66
N ARG A 216 -19.13 13.97 -15.67
CA ARG A 216 -18.35 12.93 -16.36
C ARG A 216 -17.30 12.30 -15.45
N ALA A 217 -16.56 13.10 -14.68
CA ALA A 217 -15.60 12.59 -13.70
C ALA A 217 -16.27 11.63 -12.71
N LYS A 218 -17.40 12.04 -12.15
CA LYS A 218 -18.16 11.24 -11.19
C LYS A 218 -18.71 9.95 -11.80
N ALA A 219 -19.30 10.03 -12.99
CA ALA A 219 -19.81 8.86 -13.70
C ALA A 219 -18.69 7.84 -13.95
N ARG A 220 -17.52 8.31 -14.42
CA ARG A 220 -16.34 7.47 -14.64
C ARG A 220 -15.83 6.82 -13.37
N ALA A 221 -15.75 7.60 -12.28
CA ALA A 221 -15.36 7.09 -10.96
C ALA A 221 -16.33 6.01 -10.46
N ARG A 222 -17.64 6.24 -10.58
CA ARG A 222 -18.67 5.26 -10.20
C ARG A 222 -18.61 3.99 -11.04
N GLU A 223 -18.43 4.11 -12.34
CA GLU A 223 -18.35 2.96 -13.24
C GLU A 223 -17.11 2.10 -12.99
N ARG A 224 -15.94 2.74 -12.80
CA ARG A 224 -14.65 2.02 -12.78
C ARG A 224 -14.17 1.63 -11.39
N ILE A 225 -14.46 2.43 -10.37
CA ILE A 225 -13.94 2.25 -9.01
C ILE A 225 -14.93 1.51 -8.12
N ALA A 226 -16.21 1.93 -8.14
CA ALA A 226 -17.17 1.42 -7.16
C ALA A 226 -17.34 -0.11 -7.24
N PRO A 227 -17.42 -0.77 -8.42
CA PRO A 227 -17.50 -2.23 -8.49
C PRO A 227 -16.25 -2.93 -7.95
N LEU A 228 -15.07 -2.37 -8.23
CA LEU A 228 -13.79 -2.91 -7.75
C LEU A 228 -13.74 -2.86 -6.21
N LEU A 229 -14.04 -1.69 -5.64
CA LEU A 229 -13.97 -1.48 -4.20
C LEU A 229 -15.16 -2.09 -3.45
N GLN A 230 -16.31 -2.26 -4.09
CA GLN A 230 -17.40 -3.10 -3.57
C GLN A 230 -16.93 -4.54 -3.35
N SER A 231 -16.17 -5.10 -4.30
CA SER A 231 -15.64 -6.46 -4.17
C SER A 231 -14.61 -6.59 -3.05
N PHE A 232 -13.88 -5.53 -2.72
CA PHE A 232 -12.90 -5.55 -1.62
C PHE A 232 -13.54 -5.22 -0.28
N TYR A 233 -14.31 -4.14 -0.20
CA TYR A 233 -14.73 -3.52 1.06
C TYR A 233 -16.25 -3.60 1.32
N GLY A 234 -17.02 -4.22 0.43
CA GLY A 234 -18.47 -4.29 0.56
C GLY A 234 -19.20 -2.96 0.29
N GLY A 235 -18.47 -1.94 -0.16
CA GLY A 235 -19.02 -0.62 -0.48
C GLY A 235 -17.93 0.39 -0.84
N TYR A 236 -18.29 1.40 -1.63
CA TYR A 236 -17.44 2.56 -1.85
C TYR A 236 -18.25 3.82 -2.12
N ASP A 237 -18.10 4.80 -1.22
CA ASP A 237 -18.73 6.10 -1.36
C ASP A 237 -17.90 7.01 -2.27
N VAL A 238 -18.16 6.95 -3.57
CA VAL A 238 -17.49 7.80 -4.57
C VAL A 238 -17.66 9.28 -4.27
N ASP A 239 -18.80 9.68 -3.69
CA ASP A 239 -19.09 11.09 -3.44
C ASP A 239 -18.18 11.70 -2.38
N ASN A 240 -17.75 10.89 -1.41
CA ASN A 240 -16.96 11.35 -0.28
C ASN A 240 -15.50 10.86 -0.26
N TRP A 241 -15.17 9.75 -0.93
CA TRP A 241 -13.85 9.12 -0.80
C TRP A 241 -12.98 9.20 -2.05
N CYS A 242 -13.52 9.74 -3.15
CA CYS A 242 -12.81 9.89 -4.42
C CYS A 242 -12.57 11.38 -4.73
N ALA A 243 -11.38 11.70 -5.22
CA ALA A 243 -11.10 13.00 -5.80
C ALA A 243 -11.64 13.02 -7.24
N PHE A 244 -12.73 13.72 -7.50
CA PHE A 244 -13.29 13.82 -8.86
C PHE A 244 -13.78 15.22 -9.21
N GLY A 245 -13.69 15.56 -10.50
CA GLY A 245 -14.16 16.83 -11.04
C GLY A 245 -13.04 17.65 -11.64
N LYS A 246 -13.18 18.98 -11.60
CA LYS A 246 -12.18 19.90 -12.16
C LYS A 246 -10.87 19.80 -11.38
N PRO A 247 -9.74 20.18 -11.98
CA PRO A 247 -8.42 20.09 -11.32
C PRO A 247 -8.37 20.74 -9.95
N ALA A 248 -8.96 21.92 -9.78
CA ALA A 248 -9.02 22.62 -8.49
C ALA A 248 -9.83 21.87 -7.43
N GLU A 249 -10.89 21.16 -7.82
CA GLU A 249 -11.69 20.33 -6.90
C GLU A 249 -10.89 19.11 -6.44
N CYS A 250 -10.16 18.47 -7.37
CA CYS A 250 -9.26 17.37 -7.06
C CYS A 250 -8.11 17.83 -6.14
N ALA A 251 -7.49 18.97 -6.43
CA ALA A 251 -6.41 19.54 -5.62
C ALA A 251 -6.90 19.85 -4.20
N ALA A 252 -8.06 20.50 -4.05
CA ALA A 252 -8.63 20.80 -2.74
C ALA A 252 -8.91 19.52 -1.91
N PHE A 253 -9.40 18.46 -2.56
CA PHE A 253 -9.62 17.18 -1.89
C PHE A 253 -8.30 16.56 -1.39
N ILE A 254 -7.26 16.55 -2.23
CA ILE A 254 -5.93 16.04 -1.88
C ILE A 254 -5.30 16.88 -0.76
N GLN A 255 -5.37 18.22 -0.88
CA GLN A 255 -4.82 19.16 0.10
C GLN A 255 -5.43 18.93 1.48
N GLY A 256 -6.74 18.63 1.56
CA GLY A 256 -7.38 18.31 2.84
C GLY A 256 -6.70 17.15 3.59
N PHE A 257 -6.18 16.14 2.88
CA PHE A 257 -5.42 15.06 3.53
C PHE A 257 -4.02 15.49 3.96
N LEU A 258 -3.33 16.30 3.14
CA LEU A 258 -2.03 16.87 3.50
C LEU A 258 -2.14 17.74 4.76
N ASP A 259 -3.15 18.61 4.80
CA ASP A 259 -3.46 19.47 5.95
C ASP A 259 -3.86 18.65 7.20
N ALA A 260 -4.39 17.43 7.00
CA ALA A 260 -4.70 16.48 8.07
C ALA A 260 -3.45 15.73 8.60
N GLY A 261 -2.26 16.00 8.05
CA GLY A 261 -1.00 15.42 8.49
C GLY A 261 -0.55 14.18 7.72
N ILE A 262 -1.21 13.82 6.61
CA ILE A 262 -0.69 12.83 5.66
C ILE A 262 0.55 13.41 4.99
N THR A 263 1.63 12.64 4.98
CA THR A 263 2.91 13.04 4.39
C THR A 263 3.06 12.54 2.96
N THR A 264 2.38 11.45 2.60
CA THR A 264 2.47 10.82 1.28
C THR A 264 1.09 10.48 0.73
N VAL A 265 0.78 10.98 -0.48
CA VAL A 265 -0.46 10.61 -1.20
C VAL A 265 -0.15 9.66 -2.34
N MET A 266 -0.85 8.51 -2.35
CA MET A 266 -0.77 7.49 -3.38
C MET A 266 -2.00 7.62 -4.29
N LEU A 267 -1.80 8.11 -5.50
CA LEU A 267 -2.88 8.49 -6.42
C LEU A 267 -3.16 7.36 -7.42
N CYS A 268 -4.37 6.80 -7.36
CA CYS A 268 -4.87 5.82 -8.32
C CYS A 268 -5.68 6.53 -9.40
N LEU A 269 -5.08 6.72 -10.58
CA LEU A 269 -5.69 7.45 -11.70
C LEU A 269 -6.87 6.71 -12.32
N VAL A 270 -7.93 7.45 -12.65
CA VAL A 270 -9.16 6.93 -13.29
C VAL A 270 -9.61 7.87 -14.41
N PRO A 271 -9.32 7.56 -15.68
CA PRO A 271 -8.58 6.39 -16.16
C PRO A 271 -7.09 6.44 -15.79
N ALA A 272 -6.44 5.28 -15.76
CA ALA A 272 -5.01 5.18 -15.59
C ALA A 272 -4.32 5.14 -16.96
N ASP A 273 -4.17 6.33 -17.53
CA ASP A 273 -3.46 6.56 -18.79
C ASP A 273 -2.54 7.78 -18.69
N VAL A 274 -1.71 7.97 -19.71
CA VAL A 274 -0.71 9.04 -19.77
C VAL A 274 -1.37 10.41 -19.81
N GLU A 275 -2.50 10.56 -20.50
CA GLU A 275 -3.23 11.83 -20.56
C GLU A 275 -3.66 12.26 -19.15
N HIS A 276 -4.25 11.35 -18.36
CA HIS A 276 -4.68 11.67 -17.00
C HIS A 276 -3.50 11.95 -16.06
N LEU A 277 -2.37 11.28 -16.30
CA LEU A 277 -1.11 11.54 -15.59
C LEU A 277 -0.55 12.93 -15.90
N GLU A 278 -0.58 13.35 -17.17
CA GLU A 278 -0.17 14.69 -17.61
C GLU A 278 -1.08 15.76 -17.01
N ARG A 279 -2.40 15.53 -17.00
CA ARG A 279 -3.35 16.45 -16.36
C ARG A 279 -3.14 16.56 -14.86
N LEU A 280 -2.87 15.46 -14.16
CA LEU A 280 -2.46 15.51 -12.76
C LEU A 280 -1.21 16.40 -12.60
N HIS A 281 -0.18 16.16 -13.40
CA HIS A 281 1.09 16.89 -13.30
C HIS A 281 0.96 18.39 -13.58
N HIS A 282 0.19 18.77 -14.62
CA HIS A 282 0.11 20.15 -15.08
C HIS A 282 -1.05 20.96 -14.48
N GLU A 283 -2.16 20.32 -14.13
CA GLU A 283 -3.39 21.02 -13.71
C GLU A 283 -3.69 20.87 -12.21
N VAL A 284 -3.23 19.80 -11.55
CA VAL A 284 -3.56 19.51 -10.14
C VAL A 284 -2.38 19.75 -9.22
N LEU A 285 -1.21 19.16 -9.50
CA LEU A 285 -0.03 19.29 -8.61
C LEU A 285 0.39 20.74 -8.35
N PRO A 286 0.36 21.67 -9.34
CA PRO A 286 0.73 23.07 -9.08
C PRO A 286 -0.23 23.82 -8.15
N LEU A 287 -1.40 23.25 -7.85
CA LEU A 287 -2.40 23.82 -6.95
C LEU A 287 -2.24 23.35 -5.49
N LEU A 288 -1.39 22.34 -5.24
CA LEU A 288 -1.08 21.85 -3.90
C LEU A 288 -0.06 22.76 -3.22
N ARG A 289 -0.10 22.80 -1.88
CA ARG A 289 0.78 23.60 -1.02
C ARG A 289 1.62 22.71 -0.12
#